data_AF-A0A662R2J6-F1
#
_entry.id   AF-A0A662R2J6-F1
#
_cell.length_a   1.000
_cell.length_b   1.000
_cell.length_c   1.000
_cell.angle_alpha   90.00
_cell.angle_beta   90.00
_cell.angle_gamma   90.00
#
_symmetry.space_group_name_H-M   'P 1'
#
loop_
_entity.id
_entity.type
_entity.pdbx_description
1 polymer ?
#
loop_
_entity_poly.entity_id
_entity_poly.type
_entity_poly.pdbx_seq_one_letter_code
_entity_poly.pdbx_strand_id
1 'polypeptide(L)'
;MILSIVSGKGGTGKTTVAVNLALSLSLNGRKVEVLDCDVEEPNIHLFIRPNIDKETEVVVQKPVVDEEACTRCGICEDFCQFNSIAVLSKVIVFEELCHGCGGCSYVCPQGAITETQRRVGVVRVGKGEGIKVVYGTLDIGEYMPSPVIRCVRN
;
A
#
# COMPACT_ATOMS: atom_id res chain seq x y z
N MET A 1 5.66 7.52 22.84
CA MET A 1 5.52 8.84 22.19
C MET A 1 5.60 8.62 20.70
N ILE A 2 4.71 9.22 19.91
CA ILE A 2 4.72 9.14 18.44
C ILE A 2 4.94 10.55 17.90
N LEU A 3 5.92 10.72 17.01
CA LEU A 3 6.22 11.99 16.35
C LEU A 3 5.99 11.83 14.85
N SER A 4 5.07 12.62 14.29
CA SER A 4 4.76 12.60 12.87
C SER A 4 5.41 13.78 12.16
N ILE A 5 6.27 13.51 11.18
CA ILE A 5 6.89 14.53 10.32
C ILE A 5 6.11 14.61 9.02
N VAL A 6 5.25 15.63 8.88
CA VAL A 6 4.31 15.77 7.77
C VAL A 6 4.58 17.05 6.97
N SER A 7 4.27 17.03 5.68
CA SER A 7 4.33 18.20 4.79
C SER A 7 3.37 17.99 3.62
N GLY A 8 2.76 19.07 3.14
CA GLY A 8 1.86 19.04 1.98
C GLY A 8 2.56 19.08 0.62
N LYS A 9 3.91 19.10 0.57
CA LYS A 9 4.69 19.14 -0.67
C LYS A 9 5.92 18.22 -0.62
N GLY A 10 6.37 17.79 -1.80
CA GLY A 10 7.68 17.17 -2.00
C GLY A 10 8.83 18.17 -1.77
N GLY A 11 10.02 17.68 -1.43
CA GLY A 11 11.23 18.52 -1.34
C GLY A 11 11.34 19.44 -0.12
N THR A 12 10.47 19.33 0.89
CA THR A 12 10.51 20.19 2.10
C THR A 12 11.41 19.70 3.22
N GLY A 13 12.27 18.70 2.96
CA GLY A 13 13.20 18.16 3.96
C GLY A 13 12.60 17.25 5.04
N LYS A 14 11.41 16.66 4.82
CA LYS A 14 10.76 15.73 5.77
C LYS A 14 11.71 14.60 6.21
N THR A 15 12.27 13.89 5.22
CA THR A 15 13.20 12.77 5.44
C THR A 15 14.45 13.24 6.19
N THR A 16 15.00 14.39 5.80
CA THR A 16 16.18 14.97 6.47
C THR A 16 15.92 15.22 7.95
N VAL A 17 14.78 15.84 8.30
CA VAL A 17 14.40 16.10 9.69
C VAL A 17 14.14 14.80 10.43
N ALA A 18 13.39 13.86 9.84
CA ALA A 18 13.06 12.58 10.46
C ALA A 18 14.31 11.76 10.80
N VAL A 19 15.25 11.62 9.87
CA VAL A 19 16.50 10.87 10.05
C VAL A 19 17.38 11.51 11.12
N ASN A 20 17.62 12.82 11.04
CA ASN A 20 18.50 13.49 12.00
C ASN A 20 17.91 13.50 13.43
N LEU A 21 16.59 13.66 13.55
CA LEU A 21 15.90 13.55 14.84
C LEU A 21 16.04 12.14 15.41
N ALA A 22 15.83 11.11 14.59
CA ALA A 22 15.95 9.72 15.02
C ALA A 22 17.38 9.38 15.49
N LEU A 23 18.40 9.78 14.71
CA LEU A 23 19.81 9.59 15.07
C LEU A 23 20.17 10.33 16.36
N SER A 24 19.77 11.59 16.50
CA SER A 24 20.03 12.38 17.71
C SER A 24 19.41 11.71 18.95
N LEU A 25 18.17 11.25 18.86
CA LEU A 25 17.50 10.56 19.97
C LEU A 25 18.19 9.22 20.29
N SER A 26 18.57 8.45 19.27
CA SER A 26 19.28 7.17 19.41
C SER A 26 20.64 7.36 20.09
N LEU A 27 21.44 8.34 19.65
CA LEU A 27 22.74 8.68 20.24
C LEU A 27 22.64 9.15 21.70
N ASN A 28 21.51 9.73 22.09
CA ASN A 28 21.20 10.07 23.49
C ASN A 28 20.61 8.90 24.29
N GLY A 29 20.81 7.66 23.83
CA GLY A 29 20.42 6.43 24.54
C GLY A 29 18.92 6.12 24.49
N ARG A 30 18.13 6.81 23.67
CA ARG A 30 16.70 6.49 23.52
C ARG A 30 16.51 5.36 22.52
N LYS A 31 15.57 4.47 22.81
CA LYS A 31 15.09 3.48 21.85
C LYS A 31 14.23 4.19 20.80
N VAL A 32 14.65 4.12 19.54
CA VAL A 32 13.97 4.79 18.41
C VAL A 32 13.59 3.77 17.35
N GLU A 33 12.40 3.94 16.81
CA GLU A 33 11.89 3.27 15.62
C GLU A 33 11.41 4.34 14.64
N VAL A 34 11.75 4.16 13.38
CA VAL A 34 11.39 5.09 12.30
C VAL A 34 10.56 4.34 11.26
N LEU A 35 9.41 4.92 10.93
CA LEU A 35 8.46 4.39 9.97
C LEU A 35 8.41 5.32 8.76
N ASP A 36 8.86 4.85 7.59
CA ASP A 36 8.74 5.60 6.34
C ASP A 36 7.40 5.28 5.67
N CYS A 37 6.44 6.19 5.88
CA CYS A 37 5.09 6.08 5.32
C CYS A 37 4.96 6.71 3.92
N ASP A 38 6.05 7.26 3.36
CA ASP A 38 6.12 7.67 1.96
C ASP A 38 6.50 6.44 1.12
N VAL A 39 5.51 5.61 0.79
CA VAL A 39 5.72 4.30 0.16
C VAL A 39 5.94 4.40 -1.35
N GLU A 40 5.62 5.53 -1.96
CA GLU A 40 5.87 5.82 -3.37
C GLU A 40 7.35 6.16 -3.56
N GLU A 41 7.93 6.97 -2.66
CA GLU A 41 9.32 7.40 -2.72
C GLU A 41 10.04 7.25 -1.36
N PRO A 42 10.19 6.03 -0.82
CA PRO A 42 10.79 5.82 0.49
C PRO A 42 12.28 6.17 0.46
N ASN A 43 12.74 7.01 1.38
CA ASN A 43 14.10 7.55 1.37
C ASN A 43 14.88 7.31 2.67
N ILE A 44 14.22 7.01 3.79
CA ILE A 44 14.87 6.88 5.11
C ILE A 44 15.95 5.79 5.11
N HIS A 45 15.69 4.67 4.43
CA HIS A 45 16.60 3.54 4.33
C HIS A 45 17.94 3.89 3.66
N LEU A 46 17.97 4.89 2.77
CA LEU A 46 19.20 5.34 2.08
C LEU A 46 20.20 6.00 3.04
N PHE A 47 19.70 6.63 4.11
CA PHE A 47 20.52 7.33 5.10
C PHE A 47 20.92 6.41 6.26
N ILE A 48 19.98 5.63 6.80
CA ILE A 48 20.24 4.77 7.97
C ILE A 48 20.88 3.43 7.56
N ARG A 49 20.74 3.03 6.28
CA ARG A 49 21.29 1.79 5.70
C ARG A 49 21.05 0.56 6.58
N PRO A 50 19.78 0.28 6.94
CA PRO A 50 19.47 -0.84 7.82
C PRO A 50 19.84 -2.18 7.17
N ASN A 51 20.36 -3.11 7.97
CA ASN A 51 20.36 -4.51 7.59
C ASN A 51 18.91 -5.02 7.66
N ILE A 52 18.41 -5.59 6.56
CA ILE A 52 17.01 -6.00 6.43
C ILE A 52 16.83 -7.39 7.02
N ASP A 53 16.06 -7.48 8.10
CA ASP A 53 15.77 -8.72 8.81
C ASP A 53 14.53 -9.43 8.26
N LYS A 54 13.57 -8.64 7.73
CA LYS A 54 12.29 -9.14 7.25
C LYS A 54 11.80 -8.34 6.05
N GLU A 55 11.31 -9.07 5.06
CA GLU A 55 10.59 -8.54 3.91
C GLU A 55 9.21 -9.21 3.85
N THR A 56 8.15 -8.46 3.57
CA THR A 56 6.78 -8.97 3.54
C THR A 56 6.02 -8.34 2.39
N GLU A 57 5.49 -9.17 1.51
CA GLU A 57 4.64 -8.72 0.41
C GLU A 57 3.31 -8.19 0.96
N VAL A 58 2.85 -7.09 0.37
CA VAL A 58 1.54 -6.52 0.64
C VAL A 58 0.64 -6.91 -0.52
N VAL A 59 -0.46 -7.60 -0.21
CA VAL A 59 -1.46 -8.02 -1.18
C VAL A 59 -2.80 -7.37 -0.88
N VAL A 60 -3.59 -7.15 -1.93
CA VAL A 60 -4.99 -6.76 -1.84
C VAL A 60 -5.85 -7.74 -2.61
N GLN A 61 -7.12 -7.84 -2.25
CA GLN A 61 -8.07 -8.63 -2.99
C GLN A 61 -8.56 -7.86 -4.22
N LYS A 62 -8.56 -8.50 -5.39
CA LYS A 62 -9.05 -7.93 -6.65
C LYS A 62 -10.07 -8.87 -7.28
N PRO A 63 -11.10 -8.34 -7.96
CA PRO A 63 -12.14 -9.17 -8.55
C PRO A 63 -11.64 -9.88 -9.80
N VAL A 64 -12.07 -11.13 -9.96
CA VAL A 64 -11.94 -11.94 -11.16
C VAL A 64 -13.35 -12.33 -11.60
N VAL A 65 -13.65 -12.11 -12.88
CA VAL A 65 -14.98 -12.35 -13.44
C VAL A 65 -14.97 -13.68 -14.20
N ASP A 66 -15.91 -14.54 -13.85
CA ASP A 66 -16.25 -15.74 -14.62
C ASP A 66 -17.20 -15.34 -15.77
N GLU A 67 -16.67 -15.31 -16.99
CA GLU A 67 -17.44 -14.93 -18.19
C GLU A 67 -18.50 -15.96 -18.58
N GLU A 68 -18.41 -17.21 -18.12
CA GLU A 68 -19.44 -18.24 -18.39
C GLU A 68 -20.66 -18.04 -17.50
N ALA A 69 -20.44 -17.65 -16.23
CA ALA A 69 -21.51 -17.35 -15.29
C ALA A 69 -22.06 -15.91 -15.42
N CYS A 70 -21.29 -14.99 -15.99
CA CYS A 70 -21.66 -13.58 -16.05
C CYS A 70 -22.74 -13.29 -17.10
N THR A 71 -23.90 -12.79 -16.65
CA THR A 71 -24.98 -12.33 -17.53
C THR A 71 -24.82 -10.91 -18.04
N ARG A 72 -23.73 -10.22 -17.66
CA ARG A 72 -23.43 -8.82 -18.04
C ARG A 72 -24.54 -7.84 -17.63
N CYS A 73 -25.15 -8.06 -16.47
CA CYS A 73 -26.27 -7.25 -15.96
C CYS A 73 -25.90 -5.81 -15.52
N GLY A 74 -24.61 -5.46 -15.41
CA GLY A 74 -24.17 -4.10 -15.06
C GLY A 74 -24.15 -3.75 -13.56
N ILE A 75 -24.75 -4.56 -12.68
CA ILE A 75 -24.88 -4.21 -11.24
C ILE A 75 -23.52 -3.95 -10.56
N CYS A 76 -22.47 -4.70 -10.91
CA CYS A 76 -21.14 -4.49 -10.38
C CYS A 76 -20.46 -3.20 -10.87
N GLU A 77 -20.77 -2.75 -12.08
CA GLU A 77 -20.33 -1.47 -12.65
C GLU A 77 -21.07 -0.32 -11.96
N ASP A 78 -22.41 -0.39 -11.85
CA ASP A 78 -23.23 0.61 -11.16
C ASP A 78 -22.86 0.79 -9.68
N PHE A 79 -22.51 -0.30 -9.01
CA PHE A 79 -22.06 -0.27 -7.62
C PHE A 79 -20.68 0.41 -7.48
N CYS A 80 -19.79 0.25 -8.47
CA CYS A 80 -18.39 0.62 -8.33
C CYS A 80 -18.19 2.15 -8.40
N GLN A 81 -18.06 2.77 -7.23
CA GLN A 81 -17.79 4.22 -7.09
C GLN A 81 -16.43 4.65 -7.66
N PHE A 82 -15.56 3.71 -8.01
CA PHE A 82 -14.22 3.96 -8.56
C PHE A 82 -14.14 3.72 -10.07
N ASN A 83 -15.25 3.32 -10.71
CA ASN A 83 -15.29 2.95 -12.13
C ASN A 83 -14.22 1.90 -12.50
N SER A 84 -13.90 1.00 -11.57
CA SER A 84 -12.88 -0.03 -11.78
C SER A 84 -13.39 -1.24 -12.57
N ILE A 85 -14.68 -1.27 -12.91
CA ILE A 85 -15.33 -2.34 -13.68
C ILE A 85 -16.14 -1.67 -14.77
N ALA A 86 -15.98 -2.11 -16.01
CA ALA A 86 -16.81 -1.70 -17.15
C ALA A 86 -17.46 -2.92 -17.81
N VAL A 87 -18.78 -2.86 -18.04
CA VAL A 87 -19.54 -3.97 -18.66
C VAL A 87 -19.86 -3.62 -20.11
N LEU A 88 -19.12 -4.23 -21.04
CA LEU A 88 -19.31 -4.06 -22.48
C LEU A 88 -19.69 -5.40 -23.12
N SER A 89 -19.16 -5.70 -24.31
CA SER A 89 -19.21 -7.05 -24.89
C SER A 89 -18.48 -8.10 -24.04
N LYS A 90 -17.59 -7.65 -23.16
CA LYS A 90 -16.91 -8.41 -22.09
C LYS A 90 -16.85 -7.53 -20.84
N VAL A 91 -16.64 -8.13 -19.68
CA VAL A 91 -16.38 -7.36 -18.45
C VAL A 91 -14.89 -7.01 -18.39
N ILE A 92 -14.59 -5.74 -18.20
CA ILE A 92 -13.21 -5.24 -18.07
C ILE A 92 -13.02 -4.78 -16.63
N VAL A 93 -12.00 -5.31 -15.96
CA VAL A 93 -11.59 -4.88 -14.63
C VAL A 93 -10.32 -4.03 -14.77
N PHE A 94 -10.38 -2.78 -14.35
CA PHE A 94 -9.21 -1.90 -14.20
C PHE A 94 -8.62 -2.15 -12.81
N GLU A 95 -7.68 -3.08 -12.74
CA GLU A 95 -7.09 -3.54 -11.48
C GLU A 95 -6.46 -2.40 -10.69
N GLU A 96 -5.84 -1.44 -11.36
CA GLU A 96 -5.14 -0.29 -10.77
C GLU A 96 -6.10 0.68 -10.06
N LEU A 97 -7.34 0.79 -10.55
CA LEU A 97 -8.39 1.63 -9.96
C LEU A 97 -9.19 0.92 -8.87
N CYS A 98 -9.08 -0.41 -8.77
CA CYS A 98 -9.87 -1.19 -7.84
C CYS A 98 -9.37 -1.03 -6.40
N HIS A 99 -10.25 -0.63 -5.48
CA HIS A 99 -9.89 -0.46 -4.05
C HIS A 99 -9.93 -1.77 -3.24
N GLY A 100 -10.28 -2.90 -3.87
CA GLY A 100 -10.34 -4.20 -3.20
C GLY A 100 -11.36 -4.28 -2.05
N CYS A 101 -12.50 -3.59 -2.19
CA CYS A 101 -13.54 -3.56 -1.16
C CYS A 101 -14.44 -4.80 -1.14
N GLY A 102 -14.32 -5.70 -2.12
CA GLY A 102 -15.14 -6.92 -2.26
C GLY A 102 -16.61 -6.69 -2.63
N GLY A 103 -17.07 -5.44 -2.70
CA GLY A 103 -18.49 -5.14 -2.91
C GLY A 103 -19.06 -5.63 -4.24
N CYS A 104 -18.25 -5.66 -5.31
CA CYS A 104 -18.68 -6.20 -6.61
C CYS A 104 -18.99 -7.71 -6.55
N SER A 105 -18.23 -8.49 -5.76
CA SER A 105 -18.53 -9.91 -5.51
C SER A 105 -19.83 -10.05 -4.74
N TYR A 106 -20.01 -9.23 -3.70
CA TYR A 106 -21.22 -9.24 -2.86
C TYR A 106 -22.51 -8.90 -3.62
N VAL A 107 -22.49 -7.93 -4.53
CA VAL A 107 -23.69 -7.50 -5.28
C VAL A 107 -23.96 -8.33 -6.53
N CYS A 108 -23.05 -9.24 -6.92
CA CYS A 108 -23.22 -10.03 -8.14
C CYS A 108 -24.33 -11.07 -7.97
N PRO A 109 -25.49 -10.95 -8.66
CA PRO A 109 -26.60 -11.88 -8.47
C PRO A 109 -26.31 -13.29 -9.00
N GLN A 110 -25.34 -13.42 -9.93
CA GLN A 110 -24.93 -14.70 -10.51
C GLN A 110 -23.81 -15.39 -9.72
N GLY A 111 -23.22 -14.70 -8.72
CA GLY A 111 -22.00 -15.18 -8.08
C GLY A 111 -20.80 -15.29 -9.04
N ALA A 112 -20.84 -14.57 -10.17
CA ALA A 112 -19.83 -14.64 -11.23
C ALA A 112 -18.53 -13.86 -10.92
N ILE A 113 -18.42 -13.24 -9.74
CA ILE A 113 -17.24 -12.46 -9.36
C ILE A 113 -16.62 -13.07 -8.11
N THR A 114 -15.39 -13.55 -8.23
CA THR A 114 -14.56 -14.04 -7.12
C THR A 114 -13.40 -13.06 -6.85
N GLU A 115 -12.69 -13.23 -5.75
CA GLU A 115 -11.55 -12.38 -5.39
C GLU A 115 -10.24 -13.17 -5.41
N THR A 116 -9.19 -12.57 -5.96
CA THR A 116 -7.83 -13.12 -5.96
C THR A 116 -6.85 -12.15 -5.31
N GLN A 117 -5.77 -12.69 -4.74
CA GLN A 117 -4.70 -11.90 -4.16
C GLN A 117 -3.82 -11.32 -5.26
N ARG A 118 -3.68 -9.99 -5.25
CA ARG A 118 -2.74 -9.27 -6.11
C ARG A 118 -1.77 -8.51 -5.24
N ARG A 119 -0.48 -8.68 -5.51
CA ARG A 119 0.58 -7.92 -4.85
C ARG A 119 0.51 -6.45 -5.27
N VAL A 120 0.69 -5.54 -4.31
CA VAL A 120 0.69 -4.08 -4.51
C VAL A 120 1.95 -3.41 -3.99
N GLY A 121 2.83 -4.15 -3.32
CA GLY A 121 4.06 -3.61 -2.77
C GLY A 121 4.68 -4.53 -1.75
N VAL A 122 5.61 -3.97 -0.99
CA VAL A 122 6.42 -4.70 -0.02
C VAL A 122 6.74 -3.82 1.18
N VAL A 123 6.77 -4.40 2.37
CA VAL A 123 7.27 -3.76 3.59
C VAL A 123 8.54 -4.44 4.04
N ARG A 124 9.54 -3.64 4.37
CA ARG A 124 10.84 -4.08 4.88
C ARG A 124 11.05 -3.59 6.30
N VAL A 125 11.56 -4.48 7.13
CA VAL A 125 11.95 -4.19 8.51
C VAL A 125 13.42 -4.53 8.67
N GLY A 126 14.17 -3.59 9.24
CA GLY A 126 15.58 -3.79 9.50
C GLY A 126 16.10 -2.90 10.60
N LYS A 127 17.41 -2.99 10.84
CA LYS A 127 18.09 -2.19 11.86
C LYS A 127 19.40 -1.61 11.32
N GLY A 128 19.62 -0.33 11.57
CA GLY A 128 20.86 0.39 11.22
C GLY A 128 21.09 1.54 12.18
N GLU A 129 22.35 1.86 12.49
CA GLU A 129 22.70 2.96 13.41
C GLU A 129 21.99 2.88 14.79
N GLY A 130 21.75 1.66 15.28
CA GLY A 130 21.00 1.42 16.52
C GLY A 130 19.48 1.64 16.43
N ILE A 131 18.96 2.07 15.28
CA ILE A 131 17.57 2.42 15.03
C ILE A 131 16.86 1.29 14.28
N LYS A 132 15.64 0.94 14.71
CA LYS A 132 14.75 0.07 13.92
C LYS A 132 14.11 0.90 12.81
N VAL A 133 14.19 0.43 11.57
CA VAL A 133 13.62 1.08 10.40
C VAL A 133 12.57 0.17 9.79
N VAL A 134 11.39 0.72 9.54
CA VAL A 134 10.32 0.08 8.78
C VAL A 134 9.98 0.99 7.61
N TYR A 135 9.98 0.47 6.40
CA TYR A 135 9.58 1.24 5.21
C TYR A 135 8.85 0.36 4.22
N GLY A 136 7.92 0.97 3.49
CA GLY A 136 7.18 0.33 2.42
C GLY A 136 7.67 0.80 1.05
N THR A 137 7.52 -0.03 0.04
CA THR A 137 7.67 0.34 -1.37
C THR A 137 6.44 -0.13 -2.12
N LEU A 138 5.77 0.79 -2.80
CA LEU A 138 4.63 0.51 -3.67
C LEU A 138 5.13 -0.07 -5.00
N ASP A 139 4.43 -1.06 -5.55
CA ASP A 139 4.75 -1.58 -6.88
C ASP A 139 4.36 -0.54 -7.97
N ILE A 140 5.09 -0.53 -9.08
CA ILE A 140 4.89 0.46 -10.17
C ILE A 140 3.51 0.28 -10.79
N GLY A 141 2.78 1.38 -10.95
CA GLY A 141 1.44 1.40 -11.55
C GLY A 141 0.30 1.26 -10.53
N GLU A 142 0.61 0.97 -9.27
CA GLU A 142 -0.40 1.03 -8.21
C GLU A 142 -0.73 2.47 -7.84
N TYR A 143 -2.02 2.77 -7.72
CA TYR A 143 -2.50 4.10 -7.34
C TYR A 143 -2.85 4.20 -5.86
N MET A 144 -3.07 3.08 -5.17
CA MET A 144 -3.55 3.07 -3.78
C MET A 144 -2.41 2.74 -2.81
N PRO A 145 -1.76 3.74 -2.18
CA PRO A 145 -0.67 3.49 -1.23
C PRO A 145 -1.14 3.00 0.15
N SER A 146 -2.44 3.19 0.45
CA SER A 146 -3.03 2.91 1.76
C SER A 146 -2.75 1.51 2.33
N PRO A 147 -2.83 0.40 1.55
CA PRO A 147 -2.50 -0.94 2.05
C PRO A 147 -1.07 -1.04 2.55
N VAL A 148 -0.11 -0.53 1.76
CA VAL A 148 1.32 -0.59 2.12
C VAL A 148 1.59 0.30 3.34
N ILE A 149 1.03 1.52 3.38
CA ILE A 149 1.15 2.44 4.53
C ILE A 149 0.61 1.79 5.82
N ARG A 150 -0.53 1.07 5.74
CA ARG A 150 -1.08 0.35 6.90
C ARG A 150 -0.12 -0.73 7.39
N CYS A 151 0.50 -1.49 6.48
CA CYS A 151 1.49 -2.50 6.83
C CYS A 151 2.78 -1.93 7.41
N VAL A 152 3.17 -0.70 7.05
CA VAL A 152 4.32 -0.01 7.67
C VAL A 152 4.04 0.37 9.13
N ARG A 153 2.78 0.66 9.47
CA ARG A 153 2.37 1.14 10.80
C ARG A 153 2.05 0.03 11.81
N ASN A 154 1.99 -1.23 11.38
CA ASN A 154 1.58 -2.39 12.18
C ASN A 154 2.78 -3.30 12.52
#